data_AF-A0A388SHY7-F1
#
_entry.id   AF-A0A388SHY7-F1
#
_cell.length_a   1.000
_cell.length_b   1.000
_cell.length_c   1.000
_cell.angle_alpha   90.00
_cell.angle_beta   90.00
_cell.angle_gamma   90.00
#
_symmetry.space_group_name_H-M   'P 1'
#
loop_
_entity.id
_entity.type
_entity.pdbx_description
1 polymer ?
#
loop_
_entity_poly.entity_id
_entity_poly.type
_entity_poly.pdbx_seq_one_letter_code
_entity_poly.pdbx_strand_id
1 'polypeptide(L)'
;MQRFLSASAGSALARAAMPVLLSAVLLSALLLAGCAGRGGLSHVATDPLLEQCQKRCQQDDEYGVLTRNGCMRGCEAAKVRFPLRGSHYMSEESCREAVNGLDVEAQLRLMDTYCEDTWVTIHRRKGCKDAARAFYGAVGEQLCRPDYR
;
A
#
# COMPACT_ATOMS: atom_id res chain seq x y z
N MET A 1 15.46 -63.22 53.94
CA MET A 1 16.02 -61.85 53.87
C MET A 1 15.99 -61.40 52.41
N GLN A 2 15.04 -60.54 52.06
CA GLN A 2 14.92 -59.83 50.78
C GLN A 2 14.76 -58.35 51.12
N ARG A 3 15.35 -57.45 50.32
CA ARG A 3 15.24 -55.96 50.25
C ARG A 3 16.62 -55.40 49.89
N PHE A 4 16.87 -54.45 48.99
CA PHE A 4 16.09 -53.63 48.05
C PHE A 4 17.09 -53.24 46.94
N LEU A 5 16.76 -53.45 45.66
CA LEU A 5 17.35 -52.73 44.54
C LEU A 5 16.26 -51.80 44.01
N SER A 6 16.34 -50.50 44.24
CA SER A 6 15.66 -49.55 43.37
C SER A 6 16.16 -48.13 43.57
N ALA A 7 16.11 -47.39 42.45
CA ALA A 7 16.16 -45.95 42.30
C ALA A 7 17.53 -45.25 42.31
N SER A 8 18.11 -45.10 41.11
CA SER A 8 18.82 -43.86 40.75
C SER A 8 18.96 -43.59 39.25
N ALA A 9 18.10 -44.14 38.38
CA ALA A 9 18.16 -43.89 36.93
C ALA A 9 17.29 -42.72 36.44
N GLY A 10 16.40 -42.18 37.28
CA GLY A 10 15.39 -41.18 36.88
C GLY A 10 15.89 -39.73 36.81
N SER A 11 17.05 -39.40 37.38
CA SER A 11 17.49 -38.01 37.58
C SER A 11 18.50 -37.51 36.52
N ALA A 12 19.09 -38.39 35.72
CA ALA A 12 20.04 -38.01 34.66
C ALA A 12 19.35 -37.61 33.35
N LEU A 13 18.29 -38.32 32.93
CA LEU A 13 17.51 -37.99 31.74
C LEU A 13 16.77 -36.66 31.87
N ALA A 14 16.30 -36.32 33.08
CA ALA A 14 15.62 -35.05 33.35
C ALA A 14 16.53 -33.82 33.20
N ARG A 15 17.84 -33.95 33.50
CA ARG A 15 18.81 -32.85 33.40
C ARG A 15 19.33 -32.62 31.98
N ALA A 16 19.39 -33.66 31.15
CA ALA A 16 19.81 -33.55 29.75
C ALA A 16 18.69 -33.02 28.83
N ALA A 17 17.42 -33.20 29.21
CA ALA A 17 16.27 -32.74 28.44
C ALA A 17 15.97 -31.23 28.61
N MET A 18 16.35 -30.63 29.74
CA MET A 18 16.11 -29.20 30.01
C MET A 18 16.74 -28.22 29.01
N PRO A 19 18.03 -28.34 28.62
CA PRO A 19 18.62 -27.40 27.67
C PRO A 19 18.00 -27.50 26.28
N VAL A 20 17.61 -28.71 25.85
CA VAL A 20 16.98 -28.95 24.55
C VAL A 20 15.58 -28.35 24.49
N LEU A 21 14.79 -28.48 25.56
CA LEU A 21 13.47 -27.86 25.68
C LEU A 21 13.56 -26.33 25.69
N LEU A 22 14.55 -25.76 26.38
CA LEU A 22 14.78 -24.31 26.40
C LEU A 22 15.13 -23.77 25.02
N SER A 23 16.00 -24.45 24.27
CA SER A 23 16.35 -24.06 22.90
C SER A 23 15.15 -24.17 21.95
N ALA A 24 14.35 -25.23 22.05
CA ALA A 24 13.14 -25.40 21.24
C ALA A 24 12.09 -24.32 21.52
N VAL A 25 11.91 -23.93 22.78
CA VAL A 25 11.00 -22.83 23.17
C VAL A 25 11.51 -21.49 22.66
N LEU A 26 12.81 -21.22 22.75
CA LEU A 26 13.42 -19.99 22.21
C LEU A 26 13.29 -19.90 20.68
N LEU A 27 13.55 -20.98 19.95
CA LEU A 27 13.36 -21.06 18.50
C LEU A 27 11.88 -20.87 18.11
N SER A 28 10.95 -21.47 18.85
CA SER A 28 9.51 -21.28 18.64
C SER A 28 9.08 -19.84 18.91
N ALA A 29 9.61 -19.21 19.97
CA ALA A 29 9.34 -17.81 20.30
C ALA A 29 9.92 -16.85 19.25
N LEU A 30 11.09 -17.14 18.69
CA LEU A 30 11.70 -16.36 17.60
C LEU A 30 10.90 -16.49 16.30
N LEU A 31 10.41 -17.69 15.97
CA LEU A 31 9.53 -17.92 14.81
C LEU A 31 8.18 -17.20 14.96
N LEU A 32 7.61 -17.19 16.17
CA LEU A 32 6.35 -16.49 16.47
C LEU A 32 6.53 -14.96 16.53
N ALA A 33 7.68 -14.46 17.00
CA ALA A 33 8.00 -13.04 16.98
C ALA A 33 8.17 -12.49 15.54
N GLY A 34 8.61 -13.33 14.59
CA GLY A 34 8.63 -13.01 13.16
C GLY A 34 7.25 -12.99 12.49
N CYS A 35 6.24 -13.64 13.07
CA CYS A 35 4.86 -13.64 12.58
C CYS A 35 3.98 -12.53 13.18
N ALA A 36 4.48 -11.80 14.19
CA ALA A 36 3.78 -10.67 14.80
C ALA A 36 4.03 -9.33 14.06
N GLY A 37 4.35 -9.38 12.77
CA GLY A 37 4.39 -8.20 11.92
C GLY A 37 2.98 -7.67 11.73
N ARG A 38 2.55 -6.71 12.57
CA ARG A 38 1.49 -5.70 12.33
C ARG A 38 0.48 -6.06 11.21
N GLY A 39 -0.20 -7.21 11.35
CA GLY A 39 -1.15 -7.72 10.38
C GLY A 39 -2.47 -6.98 10.48
N GLY A 40 -2.47 -5.70 10.16
CA GLY A 40 -3.67 -4.92 9.92
C GLY A 40 -4.00 -4.97 8.44
N LEU A 41 -5.27 -5.18 8.11
CA LEU A 41 -5.75 -4.92 6.76
C LEU A 41 -5.39 -3.47 6.38
N SER A 42 -4.94 -3.25 5.16
CA SER A 42 -4.63 -1.93 4.64
C SER A 42 -5.36 -1.69 3.33
N HIS A 43 -5.71 -0.45 3.03
CA HIS A 43 -6.32 -0.07 1.77
C HIS A 43 -5.55 1.08 1.12
N VAL A 44 -5.77 1.24 -0.19
CA VAL A 44 -5.26 2.37 -0.96
C VAL A 44 -6.27 3.51 -0.93
N ALA A 45 -5.95 4.58 -0.20
CA ALA A 45 -6.75 5.79 -0.12
C ALA A 45 -6.44 6.72 -1.31
N THR A 46 -7.40 6.91 -2.22
CA THR A 46 -7.22 7.79 -3.40
C THR A 46 -7.51 9.27 -3.15
N ASP A 47 -8.12 9.61 -2.02
CA ASP A 47 -8.52 11.00 -1.73
C ASP A 47 -7.33 11.96 -1.65
N PRO A 48 -6.16 11.59 -1.06
CA PRO A 48 -4.97 12.45 -1.10
C PRO A 48 -4.49 12.78 -2.52
N LEU A 49 -4.62 11.83 -3.46
CA LEU A 49 -4.28 12.07 -4.87
C LEU A 49 -5.25 13.06 -5.51
N LEU A 50 -6.54 12.89 -5.22
CA LEU A 50 -7.59 13.77 -5.72
C LEU A 50 -7.38 15.20 -5.20
N GLU A 51 -7.11 15.37 -3.90
CA GLU A 51 -6.85 16.67 -3.29
C GLU A 51 -5.65 17.38 -3.92
N GLN A 52 -4.53 16.66 -4.12
CA GLN A 52 -3.36 17.24 -4.79
C GLN A 52 -3.66 17.65 -6.23
N CYS A 53 -4.41 16.81 -6.96
CA CYS A 53 -4.84 17.12 -8.32
C CYS A 53 -5.74 18.37 -8.36
N GLN A 54 -6.74 18.45 -7.50
CA GLN A 54 -7.65 19.59 -7.42
C GLN A 54 -6.91 20.88 -7.03
N LYS A 55 -5.94 20.79 -6.10
CA LYS A 55 -5.08 21.93 -5.75
C LYS A 55 -4.31 22.46 -6.96
N ARG A 56 -3.81 21.58 -7.84
CA ARG A 56 -3.18 21.99 -9.11
C ARG A 56 -4.18 22.70 -10.03
N CYS A 57 -5.40 22.19 -10.15
CA CYS A 57 -6.44 22.78 -11.00
C CYS A 57 -7.00 24.11 -10.49
N GLN A 58 -6.79 24.42 -9.21
CA GLN A 58 -7.24 25.66 -8.59
C GLN A 58 -6.24 26.80 -8.72
N GLN A 59 -5.04 26.58 -9.30
CA GLN A 59 -4.08 27.64 -9.56
C GLN A 59 -4.69 28.75 -10.41
N ASP A 60 -4.64 29.98 -9.91
CA ASP A 60 -5.33 31.15 -10.47
C ASP A 60 -4.37 32.01 -11.30
N ASP A 61 -3.66 31.36 -12.22
CA ASP A 61 -2.88 32.04 -13.25
C ASP A 61 -3.69 32.12 -14.56
N GLU A 62 -3.27 33.01 -15.47
CA GLU A 62 -3.94 33.29 -16.74
C GLU A 62 -4.20 31.99 -17.56
N TYR A 63 -3.31 31.02 -17.43
CA TYR A 63 -3.41 29.73 -18.10
C TYR A 63 -4.30 28.72 -17.34
N GLY A 64 -4.31 28.79 -16.02
CA GLY A 64 -5.13 28.00 -15.11
C GLY A 64 -6.62 28.25 -15.34
N VAL A 65 -7.03 29.50 -15.52
CA VAL A 65 -8.45 29.85 -15.78
C VAL A 65 -8.99 29.14 -17.03
N LEU A 66 -8.22 29.14 -18.12
CA LEU A 66 -8.63 28.54 -19.40
C LEU A 66 -8.69 27.01 -19.33
N THR A 67 -7.85 26.38 -18.50
CA THR A 67 -7.70 24.92 -18.43
C THR A 67 -8.48 24.29 -17.27
N ARG A 68 -8.94 25.08 -16.29
CA ARG A 68 -9.56 24.63 -15.03
C ARG A 68 -10.66 23.59 -15.22
N ASN A 69 -11.60 23.81 -16.13
CA ASN A 69 -12.70 22.85 -16.34
C ASN A 69 -12.19 21.49 -16.84
N GLY A 70 -11.28 21.50 -17.82
CA GLY A 70 -10.63 20.26 -18.30
C GLY A 70 -9.81 19.60 -17.20
N CYS A 71 -9.14 20.39 -16.37
CA CYS A 71 -8.34 19.92 -15.25
C CYS A 71 -9.19 19.22 -14.19
N MET A 72 -10.26 19.86 -13.69
CA MET A 72 -11.15 19.25 -12.68
C MET A 72 -11.76 17.94 -13.18
N ARG A 73 -12.21 17.89 -14.45
CA ARG A 73 -12.72 16.64 -15.05
C ARG A 73 -11.62 15.58 -15.24
N GLY A 74 -10.39 16.01 -15.50
CA GLY A 74 -9.23 15.14 -15.56
C GLY A 74 -8.91 14.49 -14.21
N CYS A 75 -9.03 15.23 -13.11
CA CYS A 75 -8.83 14.68 -11.75
C CYS A 75 -9.84 13.57 -11.44
N GLU A 76 -11.12 13.80 -11.73
CA GLU A 76 -12.15 12.78 -11.53
C GLU A 76 -11.93 11.56 -12.43
N ALA A 77 -11.56 11.78 -13.69
CA ALA A 77 -11.23 10.68 -14.61
C ALA A 77 -10.02 9.87 -14.14
N ALA A 78 -8.96 10.53 -13.66
CA ALA A 78 -7.78 9.89 -13.12
C ALA A 78 -8.13 9.06 -11.87
N LYS A 79 -8.92 9.61 -10.94
CA LYS A 79 -9.43 8.87 -9.77
C LYS A 79 -10.19 7.62 -10.20
N VAL A 80 -11.18 7.76 -11.07
CA VAL A 80 -12.04 6.63 -11.51
C VAL A 80 -11.22 5.53 -12.19
N ARG A 81 -10.23 5.92 -13.00
CA ARG A 81 -9.37 5.00 -13.76
C ARG A 81 -8.16 4.49 -13.00
N PHE A 82 -7.93 4.96 -11.77
CA PHE A 82 -6.77 4.57 -10.99
C PHE A 82 -6.79 3.06 -10.68
N PRO A 83 -5.75 2.29 -11.06
CA PRO A 83 -5.80 0.82 -11.01
C PRO A 83 -5.99 0.25 -9.60
N LEU A 84 -5.44 0.92 -8.58
CA LEU A 84 -5.50 0.44 -7.20
C LEU A 84 -6.70 1.00 -6.42
N ARG A 85 -7.63 1.69 -7.10
CA ARG A 85 -8.81 2.28 -6.44
C ARG A 85 -9.65 1.20 -5.76
N GLY A 86 -9.91 1.37 -4.47
CA GLY A 86 -10.73 0.43 -3.68
C GLY A 86 -10.04 -0.92 -3.42
N SER A 87 -8.73 -1.02 -3.64
CA SER A 87 -7.97 -2.22 -3.32
C SER A 87 -7.70 -2.32 -1.81
N HIS A 88 -7.82 -3.54 -1.29
CA HIS A 88 -7.48 -3.90 0.09
C HIS A 88 -6.38 -4.96 0.09
N TYR A 89 -5.57 -4.94 1.13
CA TYR A 89 -4.34 -5.70 1.28
C TYR A 89 -4.28 -6.32 2.66
N MET A 90 -3.61 -7.47 2.77
CA MET A 90 -3.49 -8.23 4.02
C MET A 90 -2.50 -7.61 5.01
N SER A 91 -1.65 -6.72 4.54
CA SER A 91 -0.68 -5.96 5.34
C SER A 91 -0.35 -4.63 4.70
N GLU A 92 0.18 -3.70 5.48
CA GLU A 92 0.71 -2.43 4.97
C GLU A 92 1.86 -2.66 3.96
N GLU A 93 2.73 -3.65 4.21
CA GLU A 93 3.84 -4.00 3.31
C GLU A 93 3.35 -4.42 1.93
N SER A 94 2.35 -5.30 1.87
CA SER A 94 1.76 -5.74 0.59
C SER A 94 1.05 -4.61 -0.16
N CYS A 95 0.50 -3.62 0.56
CA CYS A 95 -0.02 -2.40 -0.05
C CYS A 95 1.11 -1.56 -0.65
N ARG A 96 2.21 -1.36 0.10
CA ARG A 96 3.37 -0.58 -0.36
C ARG A 96 4.00 -1.21 -1.59
N GLU A 97 4.17 -2.52 -1.61
CA GLU A 97 4.65 -3.27 -2.79
C GLU A 97 3.77 -3.03 -4.02
N ALA A 98 2.44 -3.09 -3.86
CA ALA A 98 1.52 -2.84 -4.97
C ALA A 98 1.56 -1.39 -5.48
N VAL A 99 1.66 -0.41 -4.58
CA VAL A 99 1.79 1.00 -4.94
C VAL A 99 3.13 1.27 -5.64
N ASN A 100 4.23 0.72 -5.13
CA ASN A 100 5.56 0.89 -5.70
C ASN A 100 5.72 0.15 -7.05
N GLY A 101 4.99 -0.95 -7.24
CA GLY A 101 4.93 -1.68 -8.51
C GLY A 101 4.06 -1.04 -9.58
N LEU A 102 3.35 0.06 -9.27
CA LEU A 102 2.50 0.72 -10.25
C LEU A 102 3.33 1.42 -11.33
N ASP A 103 3.16 1.00 -12.59
CA ASP A 103 3.72 1.71 -13.75
C ASP A 103 2.96 3.02 -14.00
N VAL A 104 3.40 4.08 -13.31
CA VAL A 104 2.85 5.44 -13.42
C VAL A 104 2.94 5.97 -14.86
N GLU A 105 4.02 5.68 -15.59
CA GLU A 105 4.20 6.17 -16.96
C GLU A 105 3.21 5.52 -17.94
N ALA A 106 2.93 4.23 -17.78
CA ALA A 106 1.85 3.58 -18.51
C ALA A 106 0.49 4.21 -18.22
N GLN A 107 0.18 4.51 -16.95
CA GLN A 107 -1.08 5.17 -16.61
C GLN A 107 -1.19 6.59 -17.18
N LEU A 108 -0.09 7.34 -17.22
CA LEU A 108 -0.05 8.65 -17.86
C LEU A 108 -0.29 8.56 -19.37
N ARG A 109 0.27 7.57 -20.07
CA ARG A 109 0.01 7.35 -21.50
C ARG A 109 -1.46 7.01 -21.78
N LEU A 110 -2.08 6.18 -20.94
CA LEU A 110 -3.51 5.86 -21.04
C LEU A 110 -4.38 7.10 -20.81
N MET A 111 -4.02 7.92 -19.82
CA MET A 111 -4.72 9.17 -19.56
C MET A 111 -4.53 10.19 -20.68
N ASP A 112 -3.33 10.30 -21.25
CA ASP A 112 -3.06 11.20 -22.37
C ASP A 112 -3.92 10.85 -23.58
N THR A 113 -4.04 9.56 -23.90
CA THR A 113 -4.92 9.05 -24.96
C THR A 113 -6.38 9.40 -24.65
N TYR A 114 -6.85 9.10 -23.44
CA TYR A 114 -8.20 9.46 -23.00
C TYR A 114 -8.49 10.97 -23.14
N CYS A 115 -7.54 11.82 -22.75
CA CYS A 115 -7.70 13.26 -22.83
C CYS A 115 -7.75 13.76 -24.28
N GLU A 116 -6.98 13.13 -25.19
CA GLU A 116 -7.01 13.43 -26.63
C GLU A 116 -8.35 13.05 -27.26
N ASP A 117 -8.89 11.89 -26.93
CA ASP A 117 -10.14 11.37 -27.49
C ASP A 117 -11.37 12.08 -26.94
N THR A 118 -11.35 12.44 -25.65
CA THR A 118 -12.52 13.02 -24.97
C THR A 118 -12.71 14.50 -25.29
N TRP A 119 -11.61 15.24 -25.55
CA TRP A 119 -11.64 16.69 -25.63
C TRP A 119 -11.15 17.24 -26.96
N VAL A 120 -12.04 17.96 -27.63
CA VAL A 120 -11.74 18.66 -28.89
C VAL A 120 -10.99 19.98 -28.64
N THR A 121 -11.32 20.70 -27.56
CA THR A 121 -10.69 22.01 -27.31
C THR A 121 -9.31 21.84 -26.65
N ILE A 122 -8.34 22.61 -27.16
CA ILE A 122 -6.93 22.52 -26.71
C ILE A 122 -6.79 22.76 -25.20
N HIS A 123 -7.50 23.74 -24.64
CA HIS A 123 -7.42 24.06 -23.21
C HIS A 123 -8.01 22.96 -22.33
N ARG A 124 -9.11 22.31 -22.73
CA ARG A 124 -9.68 21.20 -21.95
C ARG A 124 -8.79 19.97 -22.00
N ARG A 125 -8.25 19.66 -23.19
CA ARG A 125 -7.29 18.56 -23.38
C ARG A 125 -6.05 18.78 -22.53
N LYS A 126 -5.45 19.98 -22.60
CA LYS A 126 -4.29 20.32 -21.77
C LYS A 126 -4.61 20.23 -20.29
N GLY A 127 -5.72 20.81 -19.84
CA GLY A 127 -6.14 20.70 -18.44
C GLY A 127 -6.28 19.25 -17.98
N CYS A 128 -6.90 18.39 -18.79
CA CYS A 128 -7.05 16.97 -18.51
C CYS A 128 -5.69 16.26 -18.33
N LYS A 129 -4.72 16.54 -19.21
CA LYS A 129 -3.36 15.98 -19.11
C LYS A 129 -2.59 16.51 -17.90
N ASP A 130 -2.71 17.80 -17.61
CA ASP A 130 -2.09 18.42 -16.44
C ASP A 130 -2.64 17.82 -15.13
N ALA A 131 -3.94 17.54 -15.08
CA ALA A 131 -4.59 16.85 -13.98
C ALA A 131 -4.07 15.41 -13.81
N ALA A 132 -3.97 14.64 -14.90
CA ALA A 132 -3.41 13.29 -14.84
C ALA A 132 -1.98 13.30 -14.28
N ARG A 133 -1.14 14.23 -14.74
CA ARG A 133 0.23 14.41 -14.22
C ARG A 133 0.25 14.75 -12.73
N ALA A 134 -0.63 15.64 -12.27
CA ALA A 134 -0.72 15.98 -10.86
C ALA A 134 -1.21 14.81 -10.00
N PHE A 135 -2.22 14.07 -10.46
CA PHE A 135 -2.77 12.92 -9.75
C PHE A 135 -1.75 11.78 -9.63
N TYR A 136 -1.15 11.38 -10.75
CA TYR A 136 -0.19 10.27 -10.77
C TYR A 136 1.19 10.65 -10.22
N GLY A 137 1.58 11.92 -10.31
CA GLY A 137 2.82 12.42 -9.67
C GLY A 137 2.74 12.46 -8.14
N ALA A 138 1.54 12.35 -7.57
CA ALA A 138 1.29 12.27 -6.14
C ALA A 138 1.28 10.83 -5.59
N VAL A 139 1.44 9.81 -6.46
CA VAL A 139 1.45 8.40 -6.07
C VAL A 139 2.69 8.11 -5.22
N GLY A 140 2.48 7.42 -4.10
CA GLY A 140 3.54 6.96 -3.21
C GLY A 140 2.99 6.19 -2.01
N GLU A 141 3.87 5.67 -1.18
CA GLU A 141 3.53 4.78 -0.06
C GLU A 141 2.55 5.40 0.95
N GLN A 142 2.45 6.72 1.02
CA GLN A 142 1.48 7.46 1.85
C GLN A 142 0.00 7.15 1.54
N LEU A 143 -0.27 6.47 0.42
CA LEU A 143 -1.60 6.01 0.04
C LEU A 143 -2.07 4.79 0.83
N CYS A 144 -1.14 4.01 1.39
CA CYS A 144 -1.46 2.85 2.19
C CYS A 144 -1.91 3.29 3.59
N ARG A 145 -3.18 3.07 3.89
CA ARG A 145 -3.78 3.41 5.18
C ARG A 145 -4.24 2.14 5.89
N PRO A 146 -4.09 2.07 7.23
CA PRO A 146 -4.67 0.96 7.98
C PRO A 146 -6.21 1.01 7.89
N ASP A 147 -6.84 -0.14 7.73
CA ASP A 147 -8.29 -0.28 7.90
C ASP A 147 -8.61 -0.14 9.38
N TYR A 148 -9.13 1.03 9.77
CA TYR A 148 -9.76 1.19 11.08
C TYR A 148 -11.06 0.39 11.06
N ARG A 149 -11.05 -0.79 11.68
CA ARG A 149 -12.27 -1.55 12.00
C ARG A 149 -12.90 -1.03 13.28
#